data_AF-A0A832X455-F1
#
_entry.id   AF-A0A832X455-F1
#
_cell.length_a   1.000
_cell.length_b   1.000
_cell.length_c   1.000
_cell.angle_alpha   90.00
_cell.angle_beta   90.00
_cell.angle_gamma   90.00
#
_symmetry.space_group_name_H-M   'P 1'
#
loop_
_entity.id
_entity.type
_entity.pdbx_description
1 polymer ?
#
loop_
_entity_poly.entity_id
_entity_poly.type
_entity_poly.pdbx_seq_one_letter_code
_entity_poly.pdbx_strand_id
1 'polypeptide(L)'
;MRIYKQKTTYLAEPGSFFEGNVQIHGDFLVPQRTHFWGRLVVNGTLEMGPECSVEGPVVCKNAIIGRDSRIKGPLLVDENATICDRVHLHSIEAGGDIVLRPGVMVGDVKAENSVLIYGKITSGTLVGRNVRIIGD
;
A
#
# COMPACT_ATOMS: atom_id res chain seq x y z
N MET A 1 9.05 -16.98 12.72
CA MET A 1 7.92 -16.28 12.07
C MET A 1 6.96 -17.33 11.52
N ARG A 2 5.69 -17.32 11.93
CA ARG A 2 4.69 -18.22 11.38
C ARG A 2 3.76 -17.43 10.46
N ILE A 3 3.61 -17.90 9.22
CA ILE A 3 2.59 -17.40 8.30
C ILE A 3 1.50 -18.46 8.27
N TYR A 4 0.29 -18.09 8.66
CA TYR A 4 -0.86 -18.97 8.59
C TYR A 4 -1.45 -18.89 7.18
N LYS A 5 -1.56 -20.03 6.51
CA LYS A 5 -2.23 -20.12 5.21
C LYS A 5 -3.64 -20.66 5.42
N GLN A 6 -4.66 -19.86 5.11
CA GLN A 6 -6.03 -20.32 4.97
C GLN A 6 -6.41 -20.26 3.48
N LYS A 7 -6.43 -21.43 2.82
CA LYS A 7 -6.72 -21.59 1.39
C LYS A 7 -5.77 -20.78 0.50
N THR A 8 -6.17 -19.56 0.11
CA THR A 8 -5.44 -18.63 -0.76
C THR A 8 -4.93 -17.40 0.00
N THR A 9 -5.30 -17.26 1.26
CA THR A 9 -4.98 -16.10 2.09
C THR A 9 -3.86 -16.46 3.05
N TYR A 10 -2.84 -15.61 3.07
CA TYR A 10 -1.70 -15.70 3.95
C TYR A 10 -1.85 -14.64 5.04
N LEU A 11 -1.67 -15.02 6.29
CA LEU A 11 -1.76 -14.15 7.45
C LEU A 11 -0.42 -14.17 8.18
N ALA A 12 0.21 -13.00 8.33
CA ALA A 12 1.37 -12.85 9.20
C ALA A 12 0.95 -12.68 10.67
N GLU A 13 1.86 -12.93 11.61
CA GLU A 13 1.63 -12.66 13.03
C GLU A 13 1.87 -11.17 13.35
N PRO A 14 1.08 -10.56 14.26
CA PRO A 14 1.30 -9.16 14.67
C PRO A 14 2.73 -8.92 15.15
N GLY A 15 3.35 -7.83 14.71
CA GLY A 15 4.74 -7.55 15.08
C GLY A 15 5.77 -8.43 14.36
N SER A 16 5.42 -9.04 13.22
CA SER A 16 6.38 -9.83 12.44
C SER A 16 7.44 -8.96 11.77
N PHE A 17 8.63 -9.51 11.62
CA PHE A 17 9.74 -8.89 10.91
C PHE A 17 10.21 -9.81 9.78
N PHE A 18 10.25 -9.28 8.57
CA PHE A 18 10.68 -9.99 7.37
C PHE A 18 11.98 -9.35 6.86
N GLU A 19 13.11 -10.01 7.12
CA GLU A 19 14.43 -9.51 6.72
C GLU A 19 14.72 -9.69 5.22
N GLY A 20 14.03 -10.63 4.56
CA GLY A 20 14.22 -10.96 3.15
C GLY A 20 13.10 -10.47 2.23
N ASN A 21 13.22 -10.84 0.95
CA ASN A 21 12.14 -10.66 -0.02
C ASN A 21 10.99 -11.63 0.30
N VAL A 22 9.77 -11.13 0.21
CA VAL A 22 8.55 -11.89 0.49
C VAL A 22 7.73 -11.97 -0.79
N GLN A 23 7.39 -13.19 -1.19
CA GLN A 23 6.50 -13.45 -2.32
C GLN A 23 5.30 -14.27 -1.86
N ILE A 24 4.10 -13.73 -2.10
CA ILE A 24 2.82 -14.35 -1.74
C ILE A 24 2.00 -14.52 -3.02
N HIS A 25 1.57 -15.75 -3.29
CA HIS A 25 0.84 -16.07 -4.52
C HIS A 25 -0.67 -15.79 -4.45
N GLY A 26 -1.20 -15.45 -3.29
CA GLY A 26 -2.61 -15.10 -3.10
C GLY A 26 -2.76 -13.80 -2.33
N ASP A 27 -3.79 -13.74 -1.48
CA ASP A 27 -4.04 -12.56 -0.66
C ASP A 27 -3.12 -12.56 0.55
N PHE A 28 -2.68 -11.38 0.99
CA PHE A 28 -1.81 -11.23 2.14
C PHE A 28 -2.39 -10.24 3.13
N LEU A 29 -2.80 -10.75 4.29
CA LEU A 29 -3.14 -9.93 5.45
C LEU A 29 -1.92 -9.77 6.33
N VAL A 30 -1.46 -8.53 6.38
CA VAL A 30 -0.36 -8.08 7.22
C VAL A 30 -1.00 -7.41 8.44
N PRO A 31 -0.83 -7.95 9.65
CA PRO A 31 -1.32 -7.31 10.85
C PRO A 31 -0.50 -6.07 11.19
N GLN A 32 -1.00 -5.29 12.14
CA GLN A 32 -0.34 -4.07 12.60
C GLN A 32 1.12 -4.28 13.03
N ARG A 33 1.91 -3.21 12.91
CA ARG A 33 3.31 -3.15 13.38
C ARG A 33 4.23 -4.20 12.75
N THR A 34 3.94 -4.58 11.51
CA THR A 34 4.78 -5.52 10.75
C THR A 34 5.79 -4.77 9.92
N HIS A 35 7.03 -5.27 9.87
CA HIS A 35 8.14 -4.62 9.18
C HIS A 35 8.75 -5.54 8.11
N PHE A 36 8.94 -5.01 6.90
CA PHE A 36 9.57 -5.70 5.78
C PHE A 36 10.81 -4.92 5.35
N TRP A 37 11.97 -5.58 5.37
CA TRP A 37 13.23 -5.02 4.89
C TRP A 37 13.42 -5.22 3.38
N GLY A 38 12.92 -6.33 2.86
CA GLY A 38 13.04 -6.67 1.45
C GLY A 38 11.89 -6.15 0.57
N ARG A 39 11.88 -6.63 -0.67
CA ARG A 39 10.77 -6.48 -1.60
C ARG A 39 9.57 -7.31 -1.13
N LEU A 40 8.36 -6.76 -1.26
CA LEU A 40 7.11 -7.46 -1.02
C LEU A 40 6.35 -7.63 -2.35
N VAL A 41 6.10 -8.87 -2.77
CA VAL A 41 5.31 -9.19 -3.96
C VAL A 41 4.10 -10.01 -3.54
N VAL A 42 2.90 -9.54 -3.88
CA VAL A 42 1.63 -10.20 -3.56
C VAL A 42 0.78 -10.30 -4.82
N ASN A 43 0.57 -11.50 -5.35
CA ASN A 43 -0.20 -11.66 -6.59
C ASN A 43 -1.70 -11.34 -6.43
N GLY A 44 -2.22 -11.35 -5.18
CA GLY A 44 -3.59 -11.00 -4.85
C GLY A 44 -3.72 -9.63 -4.20
N THR A 45 -4.64 -9.55 -3.24
CA THR A 45 -4.87 -8.34 -2.45
C THR A 45 -3.89 -8.28 -1.28
N LEU A 46 -3.19 -7.16 -1.16
CA LEU A 46 -2.35 -6.83 -0.01
C LEU A 46 -3.13 -5.93 0.94
N GLU A 47 -3.42 -6.43 2.14
CA GLU A 47 -4.01 -5.65 3.22
C GLU A 47 -2.98 -5.45 4.33
N MET A 48 -2.48 -4.22 4.43
CA MET A 48 -1.57 -3.83 5.50
C MET A 48 -2.33 -3.16 6.63
N GLY A 49 -2.17 -3.71 7.83
CA GLY A 49 -2.63 -3.11 9.07
C GLY A 49 -1.90 -1.80 9.39
N PRO A 50 -2.30 -1.10 10.45
CA PRO A 50 -1.70 0.16 10.86
C PRO A 50 -0.24 0.00 11.32
N GLU A 51 0.52 1.09 11.26
CA GLU A 51 1.92 1.17 11.76
C GLU A 51 2.87 0.17 11.10
N CYS A 52 2.61 -0.28 9.87
CA CYS A 52 3.50 -1.19 9.16
C CYS A 52 4.59 -0.43 8.40
N SER A 53 5.74 -1.07 8.17
CA SER A 53 6.78 -0.49 7.31
C SER A 53 7.30 -1.44 6.25
N VAL A 54 7.57 -0.92 5.07
CA VAL A 54 8.27 -1.63 3.99
C VAL A 54 9.42 -0.76 3.49
N GLU A 55 10.63 -1.30 3.55
CA GLU A 55 11.84 -0.62 3.09
C GLU A 55 12.03 -0.78 1.57
N GLY A 56 11.65 -1.94 1.03
CA GLY A 56 11.76 -2.26 -0.39
C GLY A 56 10.55 -1.85 -1.25
N PRO A 57 10.57 -2.19 -2.55
CA PRO A 57 9.42 -2.03 -3.44
C PRO A 57 8.29 -3.00 -3.09
N VAL A 58 7.05 -2.56 -3.29
CA VAL A 58 5.84 -3.36 -3.10
C VAL A 58 5.16 -3.54 -4.45
N VAL A 59 4.84 -4.78 -4.83
CA VAL A 59 4.10 -5.10 -6.05
C VAL A 59 2.89 -5.92 -5.66
N CYS A 60 1.69 -5.45 -6.01
CA CYS A 60 0.47 -6.20 -5.72
C CYS A 60 -0.65 -5.95 -6.73
N LYS A 61 -1.66 -6.82 -6.73
CA LYS A 61 -2.81 -6.64 -7.60
C LYS A 61 -3.75 -5.55 -7.08
N ASN A 62 -4.11 -5.63 -5.80
CA ASN A 62 -4.86 -4.60 -5.08
C ASN A 62 -4.14 -4.26 -3.77
N ALA A 63 -4.16 -2.99 -3.38
CA ALA A 63 -3.46 -2.52 -2.19
C ALA A 63 -4.41 -1.81 -1.23
N ILE A 64 -4.41 -2.21 0.04
CA ILE A 64 -5.03 -1.47 1.14
C ILE A 64 -3.95 -1.20 2.17
N ILE A 65 -3.53 0.06 2.29
CA ILE A 65 -2.46 0.45 3.19
C ILE A 65 -3.05 1.13 4.43
N GLY A 66 -2.89 0.49 5.58
CA GLY A 66 -3.38 0.96 6.87
C GLY A 66 -2.69 2.22 7.35
N ARG A 67 -3.38 2.95 8.23
CA ARG A 67 -2.94 4.25 8.77
C ARG A 67 -1.53 4.22 9.37
N ASP A 68 -0.85 5.36 9.32
CA ASP A 68 0.48 5.57 9.90
C ASP A 68 1.56 4.58 9.38
N SER A 69 1.30 3.91 8.24
CA SER A 69 2.26 3.02 7.60
C SER A 69 3.28 3.79 6.76
N ARG A 70 4.43 3.16 6.51
CA ARG A 70 5.52 3.76 5.73
C ARG A 70 6.06 2.81 4.67
N ILE A 71 6.08 3.23 3.42
CA ILE A 71 6.69 2.49 2.31
C ILE A 71 7.77 3.37 1.69
N LYS A 72 9.04 2.98 1.84
CA LYS A 72 10.18 3.73 1.30
C LYS A 72 10.47 3.40 -0.16
N GLY A 73 10.11 2.22 -0.63
CA GLY A 73 10.17 1.86 -2.04
C GLY A 73 8.95 2.34 -2.84
N PRO A 74 8.94 2.13 -4.16
CA PRO A 74 7.76 2.35 -4.99
C PRO A 74 6.68 1.30 -4.68
N LEU A 75 5.42 1.75 -4.65
CA LEU A 75 4.23 0.89 -4.56
C LEU A 75 3.61 0.76 -5.96
N LEU A 76 3.72 -0.42 -6.55
CA LEU A 76 3.15 -0.77 -7.85
C LEU A 76 1.89 -1.61 -7.64
N VAL A 77 0.77 -1.14 -8.17
CA VAL A 77 -0.54 -1.77 -8.03
C VAL A 77 -1.16 -1.99 -9.40
N ASP A 78 -1.56 -3.22 -9.72
CA ASP A 78 -2.11 -3.49 -11.06
C ASP A 78 -3.53 -2.93 -11.23
N GLU A 79 -4.37 -3.03 -10.18
CA GLU A 79 -5.76 -2.55 -10.18
C GLU A 79 -5.90 -1.35 -9.23
N ASN A 80 -6.51 -1.53 -8.05
CA ASN A 80 -6.92 -0.41 -7.21
C ASN A 80 -6.08 -0.31 -5.93
N ALA A 81 -5.83 0.92 -5.51
CA ALA A 81 -5.08 1.21 -4.29
C ALA A 81 -5.87 2.14 -3.36
N THR A 82 -6.01 1.74 -2.09
CA THR A 82 -6.60 2.55 -1.03
C THR A 82 -5.56 2.84 0.04
N ILE A 83 -5.24 4.12 0.22
CA ILE A 83 -4.23 4.59 1.17
C ILE A 83 -4.94 5.32 2.31
N CYS A 84 -4.80 4.78 3.53
CA CYS A 84 -5.41 5.34 4.73
C CYS A 84 -4.64 6.57 5.27
N ASP A 85 -5.12 7.13 6.39
CA ASP A 85 -4.63 8.42 6.90
C ASP A 85 -3.16 8.37 7.34
N ARG A 86 -2.44 9.48 7.15
CA ARG A 86 -1.05 9.67 7.60
C ARG A 86 -0.06 8.62 7.10
N VAL A 87 -0.37 7.94 6.00
CA VAL A 87 0.57 7.02 5.36
C VAL A 87 1.65 7.82 4.64
N HIS A 88 2.89 7.33 4.71
CA HIS A 88 4.05 7.91 4.03
C HIS A 88 4.54 6.97 2.94
N LEU A 89 4.40 7.39 1.68
CA LEU A 89 4.83 6.63 0.50
C LEU A 89 5.92 7.40 -0.25
N HIS A 90 6.89 6.68 -0.82
CA HIS A 90 7.81 7.30 -1.77
C HIS A 90 7.13 7.61 -3.10
N SER A 91 6.53 6.61 -3.74
CA SER A 91 5.72 6.77 -4.93
C SER A 91 4.66 5.68 -5.01
N ILE A 92 3.59 5.96 -5.75
CA ILE A 92 2.51 5.02 -6.03
C ILE A 92 2.15 5.06 -7.51
N GLU A 93 2.10 3.89 -8.14
CA GLU A 93 1.58 3.70 -9.48
C GLU A 93 0.46 2.66 -9.44
N ALA A 94 -0.72 3.01 -9.93
CA ALA A 94 -1.86 2.10 -10.02
C ALA A 94 -2.45 2.08 -11.43
N GLY A 95 -2.75 0.87 -11.94
CA GLY A 95 -3.44 0.69 -13.22
C GLY A 95 -4.94 1.03 -13.18
N GLY A 96 -5.53 1.14 -11.99
CA GLY A 96 -6.93 1.49 -11.75
C GLY A 96 -7.08 2.78 -10.96
N ASP A 97 -7.92 2.72 -9.93
CA ASP A 97 -8.25 3.87 -9.09
C ASP A 97 -7.37 3.96 -7.85
N ILE A 98 -6.96 5.18 -7.50
CA ILE A 98 -6.21 5.48 -6.28
C ILE A 98 -7.08 6.32 -5.35
N VAL A 99 -7.27 5.85 -4.12
CA VAL A 99 -7.93 6.61 -3.05
C VAL A 99 -6.89 7.03 -2.02
N LEU A 100 -6.74 8.34 -1.80
CA LEU A 100 -5.84 8.92 -0.82
C LEU A 100 -6.65 9.59 0.29
N ARG A 101 -6.46 9.14 1.53
CA ARG A 101 -7.12 9.73 2.71
C ARG A 101 -6.35 10.92 3.30
N PRO A 102 -6.96 11.70 4.23
CA PRO A 102 -6.31 12.88 4.79
C PRO A 102 -4.96 12.60 5.46
N GLY A 103 -4.02 13.53 5.29
CA GLY A 103 -2.69 13.49 5.88
C GLY A 103 -1.71 12.53 5.21
N VAL A 104 -2.09 11.88 4.10
CA VAL A 104 -1.16 11.08 3.31
C VAL A 104 -0.05 11.97 2.75
N MET A 105 1.19 11.49 2.86
CA MET A 105 2.35 12.07 2.21
C MET A 105 2.88 11.08 1.18
N VAL A 106 2.91 11.48 -0.08
CA VAL A 106 3.38 10.67 -1.19
C VAL A 106 4.28 11.53 -2.07
N GLY A 107 5.37 10.97 -2.61
CA GLY A 107 6.18 11.66 -3.61
C GLY A 107 5.42 11.74 -4.92
N ASP A 108 5.53 10.72 -5.76
CA ASP A 108 4.82 10.70 -7.05
C ASP A 108 3.60 9.77 -7.01
N VAL A 109 2.49 10.25 -7.57
CA VAL A 109 1.22 9.53 -7.73
C VAL A 109 0.92 9.40 -9.20
N LYS A 110 0.80 8.18 -9.69
CA LYS A 110 0.39 7.89 -11.06
C LYS A 110 -0.78 6.91 -11.06
N ALA A 111 -1.94 7.33 -11.54
CA ALA A 111 -3.09 6.47 -11.77
C ALA A 111 -3.46 6.48 -13.25
N GLU A 112 -3.70 5.31 -13.82
CA GLU A 112 -4.17 5.20 -15.21
C GLU A 112 -5.67 5.58 -15.32
N ASN A 113 -6.46 5.43 -14.24
CA ASN A 113 -7.89 5.77 -14.22
C ASN A 113 -8.20 7.02 -13.38
N SER A 114 -8.63 6.88 -12.12
CA SER A 114 -9.00 8.03 -11.29
C SER A 114 -8.20 8.11 -10.00
N VAL A 115 -7.96 9.34 -9.54
CA VAL A 115 -7.38 9.64 -8.22
C VAL A 115 -8.42 10.38 -7.41
N LEU A 116 -8.84 9.77 -6.31
CA LEU A 116 -9.77 10.34 -5.35
C LEU A 116 -9.02 10.75 -4.09
N ILE A 117 -9.02 12.04 -3.79
CA ILE A 117 -8.34 12.60 -2.63
C ILE A 117 -9.39 13.06 -1.63
N TYR A 118 -9.27 12.60 -0.40
CA TYR A 118 -10.06 13.09 0.73
C TYR A 118 -9.21 14.02 1.59
N GLY A 119 -9.72 15.24 1.80
CA GLY A 119 -9.08 16.26 2.60
C GLY A 119 -7.72 16.72 2.04
N LYS A 120 -6.82 17.06 2.97
CA LYS A 120 -5.48 17.56 2.62
C LYS A 120 -4.47 16.43 2.55
N ILE A 121 -3.78 16.31 1.43
CA ILE A 121 -2.62 15.43 1.25
C ILE A 121 -1.40 16.26 0.85
N THR A 122 -0.23 15.65 0.97
CA THR A 122 1.01 16.17 0.38
C THR A 122 1.42 15.21 -0.73
N SER A 123 1.39 15.68 -1.97
CA SER A 123 1.92 14.96 -3.12
C SER A 123 2.97 15.81 -3.84
N GLY A 124 3.99 15.18 -4.41
CA GLY A 124 4.86 15.73 -5.44
C GLY A 124 4.12 15.77 -6.78
N THR A 125 4.49 14.89 -7.71
CA THR A 125 3.79 14.81 -9.00
C THR A 125 2.50 14.03 -8.85
N LEU A 126 1.39 14.54 -9.40
CA LEU A 126 0.13 13.81 -9.45
C LEU A 126 -0.36 13.70 -10.89
N VAL A 127 -0.40 12.48 -11.40
CA VAL A 127 -0.87 12.12 -12.73
C VAL A 127 -2.05 11.17 -12.57
N GLY A 128 -3.20 11.58 -13.09
CA GLY A 128 -4.41 10.77 -13.10
C GLY A 128 -5.30 11.21 -14.24
N ARG A 129 -5.98 10.28 -14.91
CA ARG A 129 -6.91 10.65 -15.99
C ARG A 129 -8.10 11.44 -15.44
N ASN A 130 -8.58 11.11 -14.25
CA ASN A 130 -9.61 11.84 -13.54
C ASN A 130 -9.21 12.09 -12.08
N VAL A 131 -8.92 13.32 -11.70
CA VAL A 131 -8.57 13.67 -10.31
C VAL A 131 -9.78 14.35 -9.65
N ARG A 132 -10.26 13.78 -8.55
CA ARG A 132 -11.34 14.35 -7.73
C ARG A 132 -10.83 14.60 -6.34
N ILE A 133 -11.02 15.82 -5.86
CA ILE A 133 -10.66 16.24 -4.51
C ILE A 133 -11.96 16.51 -3.76
N ILE A 134 -12.18 15.77 -2.68
CA ILE A 134 -13.29 15.95 -1.75
C ILE A 134 -12.71 16.59 -0.50
N GLY A 135 -12.83 17.91 -0.41
CA GLY A 135 -12.54 18.66 0.80
C GLY A 135 -13.78 18.79 1.66
N ASP A 136 -13.60 18.74 2.99
CA ASP A 136 -14.56 19.34 3.93
C ASP A 136 -14.54 20.87 3.83
#